data_AF-A0A5N9A7M9-F1
#
_entry.id   AF-A0A5N9A7M9-F1
#
_cell.length_a   1.000
_cell.length_b   1.000
_cell.length_c   1.000
_cell.angle_alpha   90.00
_cell.angle_beta   90.00
_cell.angle_gamma   90.00
#
_symmetry.space_group_name_H-M   'P 1'
#
loop_
_entity.id
_entity.type
_entity.pdbx_description
1 polymer ?
#
loop_
_entity_poly.entity_id
_entity_poly.type
_entity_poly.pdbx_seq_one_letter_code
_entity_poly.pdbx_strand_id
1 'polypeptide(L)'
;MAALERAEVTAVTWNQSGYPARLKEIADPPAVLYYRGRLLPSDERSVAIVGTRSPTSYGKEAAAILSKGLAETGLAVVSGLARGIDGVAHRTALENGRRTIAVMGGGLDDVYPREHSGLFKQIQEQASVVSELPLGVRPTSRSFPRRNRLISGISLGSVMIEAVEGSGARWTVYHVLEQDREVFCVPGSIFSPASRFTNRMIQIGAKLVSGINDILEELNIAGTAQGADDGPKQLPFIEADPDAPEESALLE
;
A
#
# COMPACT_ATOMS: atom_id res chain seq x y z
N MET A 1 -25.69 -6.30 -18.15
CA MET A 1 -25.85 -7.38 -17.14
C MET A 1 -25.29 -8.70 -17.64
N ALA A 2 -25.83 -9.30 -18.70
CA ALA A 2 -25.38 -10.61 -19.19
C ALA A 2 -23.88 -10.76 -19.52
N ALA A 3 -23.17 -9.70 -19.89
CA ALA A 3 -21.71 -9.74 -20.10
C ALA A 3 -20.91 -9.73 -18.78
N LEU A 4 -21.42 -9.03 -17.76
CA LEU A 4 -20.81 -8.96 -16.45
C LEU A 4 -20.98 -10.29 -15.69
N GLU A 5 -22.18 -10.88 -15.76
CA GLU A 5 -22.48 -12.19 -15.17
C GLU A 5 -21.59 -13.29 -15.75
N ARG A 6 -21.47 -13.36 -17.08
CA ARG A 6 -20.57 -14.32 -17.75
C ARG A 6 -19.10 -14.15 -17.38
N ALA A 7 -18.71 -12.93 -17.01
CA ALA A 7 -17.35 -12.59 -16.61
C ALA A 7 -17.15 -12.62 -15.08
N GLU A 8 -18.16 -13.05 -14.31
CA GLU A 8 -18.16 -13.06 -12.84
C GLU A 8 -17.81 -11.71 -12.21
N VAL A 9 -18.26 -10.62 -12.86
CA VAL A 9 -17.99 -9.24 -12.44
C VAL A 9 -19.26 -8.65 -11.86
N THR A 10 -19.13 -8.04 -10.69
CA THR A 10 -20.19 -7.22 -10.10
C THR A 10 -19.88 -5.75 -10.36
N ALA A 11 -20.92 -4.94 -10.56
CA ALA A 11 -20.80 -3.49 -10.66
C ALA A 11 -21.60 -2.84 -9.54
N VAL A 12 -20.98 -1.89 -8.84
CA VAL A 12 -21.64 -1.08 -7.82
C VAL A 12 -21.49 0.40 -8.14
N THR A 13 -22.56 1.15 -7.90
CA THR A 13 -22.59 2.60 -8.03
C THR A 13 -22.39 3.24 -6.66
N TRP A 14 -21.96 4.50 -6.63
CA TRP A 14 -21.74 5.25 -5.39
C TRP A 14 -22.98 5.36 -4.46
N ASN A 15 -24.18 5.02 -4.94
CA ASN A 15 -25.44 5.09 -4.18
C ASN A 15 -25.77 3.75 -3.50
N GLN A 16 -25.00 2.70 -3.80
CA GLN A 16 -25.19 1.38 -3.23
C GLN A 16 -24.30 1.19 -2.00
N SER A 17 -24.78 0.42 -1.04
CA SER A 17 -24.07 0.12 0.21
C SER A 17 -22.79 -0.68 0.03
N GLY A 18 -22.64 -1.39 -1.11
CA GLY A 18 -21.42 -2.13 -1.44
C GLY A 18 -20.30 -1.27 -2.04
N TYR A 19 -20.52 0.02 -2.28
CA TYR A 19 -19.46 0.92 -2.76
C TYR A 19 -18.62 1.42 -1.58
N PRO A 20 -17.27 1.32 -1.62
CA PRO A 20 -16.40 1.72 -0.51
C PRO A 20 -16.66 3.17 -0.08
N ALA A 21 -16.99 3.38 1.19
CA ALA A 21 -17.41 4.67 1.70
C ALA A 21 -16.30 5.70 1.54
N ARG A 22 -15.07 5.35 1.93
CA ARG A 22 -13.91 6.25 1.80
C ARG A 22 -13.61 6.66 0.37
N LEU A 23 -13.86 5.77 -0.60
CA LEU A 23 -13.65 6.10 -2.00
C LEU A 23 -14.61 7.17 -2.51
N LYS A 24 -15.74 7.44 -1.83
CA LYS A 24 -16.66 8.54 -2.18
C LYS A 24 -16.11 9.90 -1.76
N GLU A 25 -15.13 9.94 -0.86
CA GLU A 25 -14.59 11.17 -0.28
C GLU A 25 -13.51 11.80 -1.16
N ILE A 26 -12.99 11.08 -2.16
CA ILE A 26 -11.98 11.63 -3.08
C ILE A 26 -12.61 12.66 -4.04
N ALA A 27 -11.79 13.57 -4.58
CA ALA A 27 -12.27 14.63 -5.47
C ALA A 27 -12.95 14.14 -6.76
N ASP A 28 -12.52 12.99 -7.31
CA ASP A 28 -13.08 12.37 -8.52
C ASP A 28 -13.41 10.88 -8.26
N PRO A 29 -14.49 10.59 -7.53
CA PRO A 29 -14.88 9.23 -7.21
C PRO A 29 -15.52 8.57 -8.45
N PRO A 30 -15.16 7.32 -8.80
CA PRO A 30 -15.78 6.67 -9.96
C PRO A 30 -17.27 6.41 -9.73
N ALA A 31 -18.13 6.88 -10.64
CA ALA A 31 -19.58 6.67 -10.54
C ALA A 31 -19.97 5.18 -10.49
N VAL A 32 -19.17 4.33 -11.14
CA VAL A 32 -19.32 2.86 -11.14
C VAL A 32 -17.97 2.23 -10.82
N LEU A 33 -17.98 1.30 -9.86
CA LEU A 33 -16.85 0.43 -9.53
C LEU A 33 -17.19 -1.01 -9.91
N TYR A 34 -16.35 -1.61 -10.73
CA TYR A 34 -16.42 -3.03 -11.09
C TYR A 34 -15.53 -3.83 -10.16
N TYR A 35 -15.96 -5.02 -9.76
CA TYR A 35 -15.11 -5.93 -9.00
C TYR A 35 -15.36 -7.40 -9.30
N ARG A 36 -14.31 -8.20 -9.11
CA ARG A 36 -14.35 -9.66 -8.97
C ARG A 36 -14.03 -10.06 -7.53
N GLY A 37 -14.55 -11.20 -7.11
CA GLY A 37 -14.52 -11.63 -5.71
C GLY A 37 -15.61 -10.95 -4.90
N ARG A 38 -15.29 -10.51 -3.69
CA ARG A 38 -16.27 -9.86 -2.78
C ARG A 38 -15.65 -8.61 -2.23
N LEU A 39 -16.38 -7.51 -2.06
CA LEU A 39 -16.01 -6.39 -1.21
C LEU A 39 -16.72 -6.55 0.14
N LEU A 40 -16.01 -6.31 1.24
CA LEU A 40 -16.52 -6.50 2.60
C LEU A 40 -16.47 -5.17 3.37
N PRO A 41 -17.39 -4.92 4.33
CA PRO A 41 -17.31 -3.73 5.19
C PRO A 41 -15.98 -3.60 5.94
N SER A 42 -15.31 -4.73 6.24
CA SER A 42 -13.97 -4.73 6.85
C SER A 42 -12.88 -4.10 5.97
N ASP A 43 -13.09 -4.00 4.66
CA ASP A 43 -12.15 -3.37 3.72
C ASP A 43 -12.00 -1.86 3.92
N GLU A 44 -12.95 -1.25 4.63
CA GLU A 44 -12.81 0.12 5.11
C GLU A 44 -11.61 0.26 6.04
N ARG A 45 -11.12 -0.82 6.65
CA ARG A 45 -9.87 -0.84 7.41
C ARG A 45 -8.76 -1.42 6.54
N SER A 46 -8.21 -0.58 5.67
CA SER A 46 -7.18 -0.99 4.73
C SER A 46 -6.07 0.04 4.58
N VAL A 47 -4.87 -0.43 4.27
CA VAL A 47 -3.67 0.40 4.04
C VAL A 47 -3.08 0.00 2.70
N ALA A 48 -2.70 1.01 1.90
CA ALA A 48 -2.07 0.74 0.63
C ALA A 48 -0.58 0.46 0.80
N ILE A 49 -0.05 -0.52 0.07
CA ILE A 49 1.40 -0.73 -0.07
C ILE A 49 1.76 -0.59 -1.53
N VAL A 50 2.62 0.37 -1.84
CA VAL A 50 3.00 0.71 -3.21
C VAL A 50 4.51 0.94 -3.33
N GLY A 51 5.03 0.81 -4.55
CA GLY A 51 6.40 1.16 -4.83
C GLY A 51 6.87 0.79 -6.23
N THR A 52 8.18 0.69 -6.38
CA THR A 52 8.83 0.41 -7.65
C THR A 52 8.48 -0.96 -8.20
N ARG A 53 8.47 -1.05 -9.54
CA ARG A 53 8.30 -2.30 -10.28
C ARG A 53 9.53 -3.20 -10.24
N SER A 54 10.68 -2.65 -9.86
CA SER A 54 11.97 -3.33 -9.78
C SER A 54 12.62 -3.05 -8.41
N PRO A 55 12.07 -3.61 -7.32
CA PRO A 55 12.57 -3.35 -5.97
C PRO A 55 13.90 -4.04 -5.71
N THR A 56 14.68 -3.44 -4.82
CA THR A 56 15.88 -4.06 -4.25
C THR A 56 15.50 -5.26 -3.36
N SER A 57 16.48 -6.04 -2.92
CA SER A 57 16.23 -7.08 -1.91
C SER A 57 15.64 -6.49 -0.63
N TYR A 58 16.17 -5.34 -0.20
CA TYR A 58 15.64 -4.57 0.93
C TYR A 58 14.18 -4.20 0.72
N GLY A 59 13.82 -3.63 -0.43
CA GLY A 59 12.44 -3.24 -0.72
C GLY A 59 11.47 -4.43 -0.74
N LYS A 60 11.90 -5.59 -1.24
CA LYS A 60 11.07 -6.82 -1.20
C LYS A 60 10.82 -7.28 0.24
N GLU A 61 11.86 -7.27 1.07
CA GLU A 61 11.77 -7.69 2.47
C GLU A 61 10.91 -6.71 3.27
N ALA A 62 11.13 -5.40 3.13
CA ALA A 62 10.32 -4.37 3.78
C ALA A 62 8.84 -4.48 3.38
N ALA A 63 8.54 -4.66 2.09
CA ALA A 63 7.18 -4.87 1.63
C ALA A 63 6.54 -6.11 2.25
N ALA A 64 7.27 -7.23 2.33
CA ALA A 64 6.76 -8.46 2.93
C ALA A 64 6.50 -8.29 4.43
N ILE A 65 7.45 -7.74 5.19
CA ILE A 65 7.32 -7.52 6.64
C ILE A 65 6.12 -6.63 6.95
N LEU A 66 5.98 -5.49 6.26
CA LEU A 66 4.88 -4.55 6.51
C LEU A 66 3.53 -5.12 6.05
N SER A 67 3.49 -5.83 4.92
CA SER A 67 2.27 -6.50 4.46
C SER A 67 1.81 -7.58 5.43
N LYS A 68 2.76 -8.34 5.98
CA LYS A 68 2.50 -9.34 7.02
C LYS A 68 1.97 -8.68 8.30
N GLY A 69 2.61 -7.60 8.77
CA GLY A 69 2.16 -6.88 9.96
C GLY A 69 0.74 -6.33 9.80
N LEU A 70 0.42 -5.69 8.67
CA LEU A 70 -0.94 -5.23 8.37
C LEU A 70 -1.93 -6.39 8.39
N ALA A 71 -1.60 -7.47 7.70
CA ALA A 71 -2.39 -8.69 7.65
C ALA A 71 -2.67 -9.24 9.07
N GLU A 72 -1.67 -9.34 9.94
CA GLU A 72 -1.81 -9.84 11.31
C GLU A 72 -2.71 -8.96 12.18
N THR A 73 -2.72 -7.65 11.95
CA THR A 73 -3.61 -6.68 12.65
C THR A 73 -5.04 -6.66 12.13
N GLY A 74 -5.35 -7.45 11.09
CA GLY A 74 -6.66 -7.48 10.45
C GLY A 74 -6.92 -6.33 9.47
N LEU A 75 -5.90 -5.55 9.12
CA LEU A 75 -5.97 -4.54 8.07
C LEU A 75 -5.81 -5.19 6.69
N ALA A 76 -6.68 -4.83 5.75
CA ALA A 76 -6.54 -5.29 4.38
C ALA A 76 -5.42 -4.52 3.67
N VAL A 77 -4.66 -5.22 2.81
CA VAL A 77 -3.63 -4.58 1.98
C VAL A 77 -4.25 -4.16 0.65
N VAL A 78 -4.14 -2.89 0.26
CA VAL A 78 -4.56 -2.40 -1.06
C VAL A 78 -3.32 -2.18 -1.93
N SER A 79 -3.35 -2.60 -3.19
CA SER A 79 -2.27 -2.28 -4.11
C SER A 79 -2.72 -2.40 -5.57
N GLY A 80 -1.81 -2.14 -6.50
CA GLY A 80 -2.11 -2.00 -7.92
C GLY A 80 -1.84 -3.24 -8.77
N LEU A 81 -1.54 -4.39 -8.18
CA LEU A 81 -1.14 -5.61 -8.89
C LEU A 81 0.03 -5.43 -9.88
N ALA A 82 0.78 -4.32 -9.83
CA ALA A 82 1.95 -4.13 -10.67
C ALA A 82 3.06 -5.13 -10.31
N ARG A 83 4.09 -5.22 -11.17
CA ARG A 83 5.33 -5.93 -10.81
C ARG A 83 5.95 -5.30 -9.56
N GLY A 84 6.87 -6.03 -8.92
CA GLY A 84 7.65 -5.50 -7.81
C GLY A 84 6.85 -5.44 -6.51
N ILE A 85 6.86 -4.27 -5.86
CA ILE A 85 6.31 -4.07 -4.52
C ILE A 85 4.84 -4.49 -4.42
N ASP A 86 3.99 -4.05 -5.35
CA ASP A 86 2.56 -4.41 -5.36
C ASP A 86 2.35 -5.94 -5.35
N GLY A 87 3.11 -6.66 -6.18
CA GLY A 87 3.03 -8.12 -6.25
C GLY A 87 3.49 -8.82 -4.98
N VAL A 88 4.55 -8.30 -4.33
CA VAL A 88 5.00 -8.81 -3.03
C VAL A 88 3.93 -8.60 -1.98
N ALA A 89 3.36 -7.39 -1.92
CA ALA A 89 2.37 -7.03 -0.90
C ALA A 89 1.12 -7.91 -0.96
N HIS A 90 0.57 -8.11 -2.17
CA HIS A 90 -0.56 -8.99 -2.38
C HIS A 90 -0.25 -10.45 -2.02
N ARG A 91 0.89 -10.99 -2.46
CA ARG A 91 1.27 -12.38 -2.15
C ARG A 91 1.41 -12.59 -0.65
N THR A 92 2.14 -11.70 0.02
CA THR A 92 2.35 -11.83 1.46
C THR A 92 1.05 -11.70 2.24
N ALA A 93 0.12 -10.82 1.85
CA ALA A 93 -1.19 -10.73 2.48
C ALA A 93 -1.97 -12.05 2.36
N LEU A 94 -2.01 -12.65 1.16
CA LEU A 94 -2.69 -13.93 0.91
C LEU A 94 -2.03 -15.11 1.66
N GLU A 95 -0.70 -15.19 1.65
CA GLU A 95 0.08 -16.23 2.34
C GLU A 95 -0.16 -16.23 3.85
N ASN A 96 -0.46 -15.07 4.44
CA ASN A 96 -0.81 -14.94 5.85
C ASN A 96 -2.32 -15.15 6.11
N GLY A 97 -3.09 -15.59 5.10
CA GLY A 97 -4.52 -15.88 5.22
C GLY A 97 -5.38 -14.63 5.36
N ARG A 98 -4.89 -13.48 4.86
CA ARG A 98 -5.51 -12.17 5.06
C ARG A 98 -5.88 -11.52 3.74
N ARG A 99 -6.71 -10.49 3.87
CA ARG A 99 -7.46 -9.91 2.78
C ARG A 99 -6.64 -8.88 2.03
N THR A 100 -6.77 -8.85 0.71
CA THR A 100 -6.10 -7.85 -0.13
C THR A 100 -6.96 -7.39 -1.29
N ILE A 101 -6.84 -6.12 -1.68
CA ILE A 101 -7.63 -5.51 -2.75
C ILE A 101 -6.69 -5.04 -3.85
N ALA A 102 -6.79 -5.67 -5.02
CA ALA A 102 -6.04 -5.26 -6.20
C ALA A 102 -6.85 -4.27 -7.02
N VAL A 103 -6.32 -3.08 -7.27
CA VAL A 103 -6.95 -2.07 -8.13
C VAL A 103 -6.35 -2.15 -9.53
N MET A 104 -7.14 -2.36 -10.57
CA MET A 104 -6.66 -2.55 -11.95
C MET A 104 -6.69 -1.26 -12.76
N GLY A 105 -5.73 -1.13 -13.69
CA GLY A 105 -5.65 -0.02 -14.66
C GLY A 105 -6.38 -0.28 -15.98
N GLY A 106 -7.18 -1.34 -16.07
CA GLY A 106 -7.95 -1.76 -17.25
C GLY A 106 -9.23 -2.48 -16.81
N GLY A 107 -9.99 -2.99 -17.77
CA GLY A 107 -11.12 -3.89 -17.49
C GLY A 107 -10.66 -5.17 -16.79
N LEU A 108 -11.58 -5.79 -16.04
CA LEU A 108 -11.29 -7.00 -15.25
C LEU A 108 -11.15 -8.29 -16.09
N ASP A 109 -11.29 -8.18 -17.41
CA ASP A 109 -11.12 -9.23 -18.41
C ASP A 109 -9.75 -9.21 -19.11
N ASP A 110 -8.90 -8.21 -18.88
CA ASP A 110 -7.53 -8.12 -19.42
C ASP A 110 -6.50 -7.91 -18.29
N VAL A 111 -5.97 -9.02 -17.77
CA VAL A 111 -5.03 -8.99 -16.64
C VAL A 111 -3.67 -8.46 -17.09
N TYR A 112 -3.22 -7.39 -16.43
CA TYR A 112 -1.90 -6.81 -16.63
C TYR A 112 -1.20 -6.53 -15.29
N PRO A 113 0.08 -6.93 -15.13
CA PRO A 113 0.89 -7.68 -16.09
C PRO A 113 0.43 -9.15 -16.21
N ARG A 114 0.60 -9.77 -17.38
CA ARG A 114 0.13 -11.15 -17.64
C ARG A 114 0.73 -12.19 -16.68
N GLU A 115 1.97 -11.99 -16.24
CA GLU A 115 2.63 -12.85 -15.25
C GLU A 115 1.91 -12.91 -13.90
N HIS A 116 1.09 -11.91 -13.58
CA HIS A 116 0.26 -11.88 -12.37
C HIS A 116 -1.12 -12.52 -12.56
N SER A 117 -1.38 -13.23 -13.67
CA SER A 117 -2.66 -13.93 -13.87
C SER A 117 -2.98 -14.94 -12.76
N GLY A 118 -1.97 -15.66 -12.27
CA GLY A 118 -2.15 -16.57 -11.12
C GLY A 118 -2.50 -15.82 -9.84
N LEU A 119 -1.78 -14.73 -9.55
CA LEU A 119 -2.04 -13.88 -8.38
C LEU A 119 -3.42 -13.22 -8.45
N PHE A 120 -3.81 -12.69 -9.62
CA PHE A 120 -5.14 -12.16 -9.87
C PHE A 120 -6.22 -13.19 -9.52
N LYS A 121 -6.04 -14.44 -9.97
CA LYS A 121 -6.97 -15.54 -9.69
C LYS A 121 -7.08 -15.82 -8.19
N GLN A 122 -5.96 -15.88 -7.48
CA GLN A 122 -5.95 -16.08 -6.03
C GLN A 122 -6.67 -14.93 -5.29
N ILE A 123 -6.43 -13.68 -5.70
CA ILE A 123 -7.07 -12.50 -5.08
C ILE A 123 -8.58 -12.52 -5.31
N GLN A 124 -9.09 -12.82 -6.51
CA GLN A 124 -10.54 -12.86 -6.72
C GLN A 124 -11.23 -13.99 -5.95
N GLU A 125 -10.54 -15.10 -5.67
CA GLU A 125 -11.09 -16.24 -4.92
C GLU A 125 -11.21 -15.94 -3.42
N GLN A 126 -10.24 -15.21 -2.86
CA GLN A 126 -10.13 -14.99 -1.41
C GLN A 126 -10.49 -13.56 -0.97
N ALA A 127 -10.41 -12.61 -1.90
CA ALA A 127 -10.53 -11.18 -1.62
C ALA A 127 -11.22 -10.42 -2.77
N SER A 128 -10.63 -9.32 -3.27
CA SER A 128 -11.24 -8.56 -4.37
C SER A 128 -10.24 -7.98 -5.36
N VAL A 129 -10.61 -7.99 -6.63
CA VAL A 129 -9.96 -7.20 -7.68
C VAL A 129 -10.96 -6.19 -8.20
N VAL A 130 -10.61 -4.91 -8.20
CA VAL A 130 -11.50 -3.78 -8.53
C VAL A 130 -10.98 -2.97 -9.71
N SER A 131 -11.88 -2.31 -10.44
CA SER A 131 -11.56 -1.37 -11.52
C SER A 131 -12.66 -0.33 -11.70
N GLU A 132 -12.28 0.90 -12.10
CA GLU A 132 -13.26 1.89 -12.60
C GLU A 132 -13.60 1.69 -14.08
N LEU A 133 -12.85 0.84 -14.80
CA LEU A 133 -12.97 0.68 -16.23
C LEU A 133 -13.87 -0.53 -16.57
N PRO A 134 -14.80 -0.39 -17.52
CA PRO A 134 -15.66 -1.49 -17.95
C PRO A 134 -14.86 -2.59 -18.66
N LEU A 135 -15.50 -3.74 -18.85
CA LEU A 135 -14.93 -4.86 -19.60
C LEU A 135 -14.53 -4.45 -21.02
N GLY A 136 -13.47 -5.06 -21.54
CA GLY A 136 -12.89 -4.81 -22.87
C GLY A 136 -11.93 -3.64 -22.94
N VAL A 137 -11.82 -2.82 -21.88
CA VAL A 137 -10.88 -1.68 -21.85
C VAL A 137 -9.48 -2.16 -21.51
N ARG A 138 -8.55 -2.01 -22.45
CA ARG A 138 -7.16 -2.41 -22.24
C ARG A 138 -6.40 -1.42 -21.35
N PRO A 139 -5.48 -1.90 -20.48
CA PRO A 139 -4.58 -1.03 -19.74
C PRO A 139 -3.70 -0.17 -20.66
N THR A 140 -3.52 1.10 -20.31
CA THR A 140 -2.64 2.04 -21.03
C THR A 140 -1.67 2.72 -20.08
N SER A 141 -0.59 3.31 -20.59
CA SER A 141 0.35 4.08 -19.75
C SER A 141 -0.34 5.23 -19.00
N ARG A 142 -1.40 5.80 -19.58
CA ARG A 142 -2.21 6.89 -18.98
C ARG A 142 -3.21 6.39 -17.93
N SER A 143 -3.65 5.14 -18.00
CA SER A 143 -4.61 4.62 -17.03
C SER A 143 -3.97 4.29 -15.68
N PHE A 144 -2.67 3.98 -15.62
CA PHE A 144 -2.01 3.67 -14.34
C PHE A 144 -1.97 4.85 -13.35
N PRO A 145 -1.55 6.08 -13.73
CA PRO A 145 -1.60 7.22 -12.80
C PRO A 145 -3.03 7.57 -12.36
N ARG A 146 -4.01 7.46 -13.26
CA ARG A 146 -5.43 7.70 -12.95
C ARG A 146 -5.99 6.66 -11.97
N ARG A 147 -5.63 5.39 -12.14
CA ARG A 147 -5.98 4.29 -11.25
C ARG A 147 -5.45 4.51 -9.83
N ASN A 148 -4.25 5.08 -9.68
CA ASN A 148 -3.62 5.22 -8.37
C ASN A 148 -4.44 6.02 -7.36
N ARG A 149 -5.30 6.96 -7.81
CA ARG A 149 -6.22 7.69 -6.93
C ARG A 149 -7.23 6.77 -6.22
N LEU A 150 -7.55 5.63 -6.82
CA LEU A 150 -8.45 4.63 -6.22
C LEU A 150 -7.72 3.79 -5.16
N ILE A 151 -6.42 3.55 -5.33
CA ILE A 151 -5.61 2.83 -4.34
C ILE A 151 -5.61 3.62 -3.04
N SER A 152 -5.22 4.89 -3.11
CA SER A 152 -5.23 5.78 -1.96
C SER A 152 -6.66 6.06 -1.47
N GLY A 153 -7.62 6.21 -2.37
CA GLY A 153 -9.01 6.52 -2.02
C GLY A 153 -9.73 5.42 -1.25
N ILE A 154 -9.36 4.16 -1.42
CA ILE A 154 -9.91 3.04 -0.64
C ILE A 154 -9.21 2.93 0.73
N SER A 155 -7.96 3.39 0.86
CA SER A 155 -7.11 3.16 2.03
C SER A 155 -7.14 4.30 3.04
N LEU A 156 -6.87 3.96 4.30
CA LEU A 156 -6.66 4.92 5.40
C LEU A 156 -5.38 5.76 5.21
N GLY A 157 -4.37 5.14 4.62
CA GLY A 157 -3.09 5.76 4.29
C GLY A 157 -2.33 4.87 3.32
N SER A 158 -1.19 5.36 2.83
CA SER A 158 -0.36 4.65 1.85
C SER A 158 1.09 4.57 2.27
N VAL A 159 1.63 3.35 2.26
CA VAL A 159 3.03 3.06 2.51
C VAL A 159 3.79 2.97 1.18
N MET A 160 4.74 3.88 1.02
CA MET A 160 5.70 3.84 -0.07
C MET A 160 6.97 3.12 0.38
N ILE A 161 7.23 1.96 -0.23
CA ILE A 161 8.38 1.11 0.15
C ILE A 161 9.68 1.59 -0.50
N GLU A 162 9.66 1.72 -1.83
CA GLU A 162 10.79 2.21 -2.62
C GLU A 162 10.25 2.90 -3.87
N ALA A 163 10.84 4.04 -4.22
CA ALA A 163 10.53 4.74 -5.46
C ALA A 163 11.74 5.54 -5.94
N VAL A 164 12.03 5.42 -7.23
CA VAL A 164 13.01 6.29 -7.88
C VAL A 164 12.36 7.67 -8.10
N GLU A 165 13.15 8.73 -7.93
CA GLU A 165 12.74 10.09 -8.28
C GLU A 165 12.20 10.13 -9.74
N GLY A 166 11.07 10.77 -9.98
CA GLY A 166 10.46 10.82 -11.32
C GLY A 166 9.69 9.55 -11.74
N SER A 167 9.70 8.48 -10.95
CA SER A 167 8.95 7.26 -11.26
C SER A 167 7.43 7.45 -11.14
N GLY A 168 6.66 6.61 -11.82
CA GLY A 168 5.19 6.67 -11.76
C GLY A 168 4.59 6.39 -10.37
N ALA A 169 5.34 5.75 -9.48
CA ALA A 169 4.90 5.48 -8.10
C ALA A 169 4.71 6.76 -7.28
N ARG A 170 5.44 7.84 -7.59
CA ARG A 170 5.31 9.14 -6.90
C ARG A 170 3.91 9.74 -7.01
N TRP A 171 3.20 9.47 -8.11
CA TRP A 171 1.84 9.97 -8.30
C TRP A 171 0.88 9.43 -7.26
N THR A 172 1.12 8.24 -6.72
CA THR A 172 0.32 7.73 -5.60
C THR A 172 0.47 8.62 -4.38
N VAL A 173 1.69 9.06 -4.03
CA VAL A 173 1.90 9.95 -2.88
C VAL A 173 1.19 11.28 -3.07
N TYR A 174 1.20 11.84 -4.27
CA TYR A 174 0.44 13.07 -4.54
C TYR A 174 -1.06 12.88 -4.38
N HIS A 175 -1.64 11.78 -4.89
CA HIS A 175 -3.05 11.46 -4.65
C HIS A 175 -3.38 11.28 -3.17
N VAL A 176 -2.48 10.71 -2.38
CA VAL A 176 -2.66 10.50 -0.94
C VAL A 176 -2.73 11.85 -0.22
N LEU A 177 -1.81 12.75 -0.54
CA LEU A 177 -1.81 14.12 0.01
C LEU A 177 -3.05 14.91 -0.42
N GLU A 178 -3.44 14.84 -1.70
CA GLU A 178 -4.64 15.51 -2.22
C GLU A 178 -5.95 14.99 -1.61
N GLN A 179 -5.93 13.78 -1.05
CA GLN A 179 -7.08 13.12 -0.43
C GLN A 179 -7.07 13.24 1.10
N ASP A 180 -6.20 14.08 1.66
CA ASP A 180 -6.01 14.26 3.11
C ASP A 180 -5.81 12.91 3.83
N ARG A 181 -4.92 12.07 3.28
CA ARG A 181 -4.57 10.75 3.82
C ARG A 181 -3.12 10.71 4.27
N GLU A 182 -2.84 9.78 5.18
CA GLU A 182 -1.49 9.60 5.71
C GLU A 182 -0.53 9.02 4.67
N VAL A 183 0.62 9.68 4.53
CA VAL A 183 1.74 9.21 3.70
C VAL A 183 2.80 8.61 4.62
N PHE A 184 3.01 7.32 4.45
CA PHE A 184 4.06 6.57 5.12
C PHE A 184 5.20 6.29 4.15
N CYS A 185 6.45 6.42 4.59
CA CYS A 185 7.61 6.15 3.77
C CYS A 185 8.62 5.28 4.52
N VAL A 186 9.04 4.21 3.87
CA VAL A 186 10.14 3.36 4.38
C VAL A 186 11.47 4.07 4.08
N PRO A 187 12.31 4.32 5.09
CA PRO A 187 13.61 4.93 4.88
C PRO A 187 14.54 3.96 4.16
N GLY A 188 15.59 4.47 3.54
CA GLY A 188 16.62 3.59 2.99
C GLY A 188 17.97 4.28 2.83
N SER A 189 18.95 3.51 2.36
CA SER A 189 20.31 4.02 2.16
C SER A 189 20.32 5.26 1.27
N ILE A 190 21.00 6.33 1.72
CA ILE A 190 21.19 7.56 0.93
C ILE A 190 21.98 7.32 -0.37
N PHE A 191 22.71 6.21 -0.45
CA PHE A 191 23.42 5.78 -1.65
C PHE A 191 22.53 5.00 -2.62
N SER A 192 21.36 4.52 -2.18
CA SER A 192 20.40 3.81 -3.02
C SER A 192 19.52 4.78 -3.80
N PRO A 193 19.56 4.76 -5.15
CA PRO A 193 18.62 5.54 -5.95
C PRO A 193 17.15 5.18 -5.71
N ALA A 194 16.86 3.94 -5.28
CA ALA A 194 15.51 3.46 -5.01
C ALA A 194 14.89 4.06 -3.74
N SER A 195 15.70 4.63 -2.85
CA SER A 195 15.27 5.22 -1.58
C SER A 195 15.25 6.75 -1.61
N ARG A 196 15.72 7.39 -2.70
CA ARG A 196 15.81 8.86 -2.79
C ARG A 196 14.47 9.55 -2.59
N PHE A 197 13.43 9.04 -3.26
CA PHE A 197 12.10 9.64 -3.17
C PHE A 197 11.49 9.45 -1.77
N THR A 198 11.57 8.24 -1.19
CA THR A 198 11.01 7.99 0.15
C THR A 198 11.72 8.82 1.21
N ASN A 199 13.06 8.89 1.18
CA ASN A 199 13.83 9.74 2.08
C ASN A 199 13.47 11.23 1.91
N ARG A 200 13.26 11.70 0.69
CA ARG A 200 12.82 13.07 0.42
C ARG A 200 11.43 13.35 0.96
N MET A 201 10.49 12.42 0.79
CA MET A 201 9.14 12.55 1.32
C MET A 201 9.16 12.64 2.86
N ILE A 202 10.01 11.84 3.51
CA ILE A 202 10.22 11.91 4.96
C ILE A 202 10.72 13.30 5.37
N GLN A 203 11.69 13.88 4.65
CA GLN A 203 12.19 15.23 4.93
C GLN A 203 11.12 16.33 4.84
N ILE A 204 10.10 16.14 4.01
CA ILE A 204 9.00 17.11 3.84
C ILE A 204 7.74 16.75 4.63
N GLY A 205 7.85 15.80 5.58
CA GLY A 205 6.80 15.54 6.57
C GLY A 205 6.04 14.23 6.42
N ALA A 206 6.38 13.36 5.44
CA ALA A 206 5.82 12.01 5.45
C ALA A 206 6.30 11.22 6.67
N LYS A 207 5.42 10.42 7.27
CA LYS A 207 5.75 9.59 8.43
C LYS A 207 6.80 8.53 8.04
N LEU A 208 7.94 8.55 8.71
CA LEU A 208 8.93 7.47 8.59
C LEU A 208 8.35 6.20 9.19
N VAL A 209 8.45 5.10 8.45
CA VAL A 209 8.01 3.77 8.89
C VAL A 209 9.19 2.81 8.89
N SER A 210 9.51 2.31 10.08
CA SER A 210 10.49 1.26 10.35
C SER A 210 9.83 -0.08 10.68
N GLY A 211 8.56 -0.06 11.10
CA GLY A 211 7.77 -1.25 11.41
C GLY A 211 6.26 -1.00 11.41
N ILE A 212 5.48 -2.06 11.67
CA ILE A 212 4.01 -1.97 11.63
C ILE A 212 3.44 -1.01 12.69
N ASN A 213 4.06 -0.93 13.87
CA ASN A 213 3.59 -0.09 14.97
C ASN A 213 3.56 1.40 14.58
N ASP A 214 4.54 1.88 13.81
CA ASP A 214 4.58 3.26 13.31
C ASP A 214 3.32 3.61 12.51
N ILE A 215 2.78 2.65 11.75
CA ILE A 215 1.55 2.82 10.97
C ILE A 215 0.32 2.80 11.88
N LEU A 216 0.26 1.87 12.83
CA LEU A 216 -0.88 1.72 13.73
C LEU A 216 -1.06 2.92 14.64
N GLU A 217 0.04 3.44 15.19
CA GLU A 217 0.06 4.62 16.04
C GLU A 217 -0.46 5.85 15.29
N GLU A 218 0.07 6.11 14.09
CA GLU A 218 -0.34 7.26 13.29
C GLU A 218 -1.82 7.17 12.88
N LEU A 219 -2.30 5.97 12.54
CA LEU A 219 -3.70 5.74 12.21
C LEU A 219 -4.62 5.67 13.44
N ASN A 220 -4.09 5.83 14.65
CA ASN A 220 -4.82 5.70 15.91
C ASN A 220 -5.59 4.37 16.01
N ILE A 221 -5.02 3.31 15.46
CA ILE A 221 -5.60 1.97 15.49
C ILE A 221 -5.02 1.25 16.69
N ALA A 222 -5.86 0.95 17.68
CA ALA A 222 -5.49 0.08 18.78
C ALA A 222 -4.97 -1.26 18.21
N GLY A 223 -3.67 -1.49 18.34
CA GLY A 223 -3.06 -2.74 17.92
C GLY A 223 -3.70 -3.87 18.71
N THR A 224 -4.19 -4.91 18.02
CA THR A 224 -4.41 -6.21 18.66
C THR A 224 -3.05 -6.87 18.87
N ALA A 225 -2.20 -6.25 19.66
CA ALA A 225 -0.93 -6.79 20.10
C ALA A 225 -1.04 -7.03 21.60
N GLN A 226 -1.24 -8.28 21.99
CA GLN A 226 -0.70 -8.74 23.26
C GLN A 226 0.83 -8.63 23.12
N GLY A 227 1.44 -7.62 23.75
CA GLY A 227 2.89 -7.53 23.90
C GLY A 227 3.46 -6.12 23.76
N ALA A 228 3.91 -5.59 24.91
CA ALA A 228 4.76 -4.42 25.11
C ALA A 228 4.18 -3.05 24.74
N ASP A 229 3.61 -2.43 25.78
CA ASP A 229 3.66 -0.98 25.99
C ASP A 229 5.12 -0.53 25.94
N ASP A 230 5.46 0.27 24.92
CA ASP A 230 6.63 1.12 24.90
C ASP A 230 6.22 2.39 24.13
N GLY A 231 5.43 3.24 24.79
CA GLY A 231 5.24 4.63 24.35
C GLY A 231 6.60 5.33 24.12
N PRO A 232 6.62 6.53 23.51
CA PRO A 232 7.87 7.17 23.10
C PRO A 232 8.79 7.38 24.30
N LYS A 233 9.74 6.46 24.49
CA LYS A 233 10.87 6.64 25.39
C LYS A 233 11.67 7.77 24.75
N GLN A 234 11.53 8.96 25.35
CA GLN A 234 12.45 10.05 25.15
C GLN A 234 13.86 9.45 25.13
N LEU A 235 14.56 9.57 24.00
CA LEU A 235 15.90 9.01 23.87
C LEU A 235 16.69 9.47 25.09
N PRO A 236 17.18 8.56 25.96
CA PRO A 236 18.11 8.99 26.97
C PRO A 236 19.31 9.47 26.18
N PHE A 237 19.50 10.79 26.14
CA PHE A 237 20.85 11.31 25.93
C PHE A 237 21.66 10.64 27.02
N ILE A 238 22.48 9.66 26.64
CA ILE A 238 23.48 9.12 27.54
C ILE A 238 24.34 10.33 27.86
N GLU A 239 24.22 10.87 29.07
CA GLU A 239 25.20 11.82 29.58
C GLU A 239 26.55 11.16 29.40
N ALA A 240 27.45 11.81 28.66
CA ALA A 240 28.78 11.28 28.39
C ALA A 240 29.39 10.87 29.73
N ASP A 241 29.76 9.59 29.86
CA ASP A 241 30.42 9.09 31.05
C ASP A 241 31.76 9.84 31.20
N PRO A 242 31.93 10.68 32.24
CA PRO A 242 33.14 11.49 32.40
C PRO A 242 34.40 10.64 32.64
N ASP A 243 34.24 9.34 32.95
CA ASP A 243 35.33 8.38 33.13
C ASP A 243 35.51 7.44 31.91
N ALA A 244 34.79 7.66 30.80
CA ALA A 244 35.04 6.92 29.57
C ALA A 244 36.46 7.22 29.06
N PRO A 245 37.28 6.18 28.77
CA PRO A 245 38.63 6.39 28.27
C PRO A 245 38.59 7.22 26.97
N GLU A 246 39.47 8.22 26.87
CA GLU A 246 39.54 9.10 25.69
C GLU A 246 39.58 8.26 24.41
N GLU A 247 38.71 8.60 23.45
CA GLU A 247 38.52 7.94 22.15
C GLU A 247 39.81 7.74 21.34
N SER A 248 40.91 8.38 21.72
CA SER A 248 42.24 8.18 21.14
C SER A 248 42.84 6.79 21.34
N ALA A 249 42.32 5.97 22.27
CA ALA A 249 42.81 4.61 22.51
C ALA A 249 42.27 3.55 21.52
N LEU A 250 41.34 3.91 20.63
CA LEU A 250 40.69 2.99 19.68
C LEU A 250 41.23 3.09 18.24
N LEU A 251 42.28 3.90 18.01
CA LEU A 251 42.88 4.13 16.70
C LEU A 251 44.38 3.82 16.63
N GLU A 252 44.85 2.82 17.40
CA GLU A 252 46.16 2.18 17.16
C GLU A 252 46.01 0.77 16.55
#